data_AF-A0A7J5UJP7-F1
#
_entry.id   AF-A0A7J5UJP7-F1
#
_cell.length_a   1.000
_cell.length_b   1.000
_cell.length_c   1.000
_cell.angle_alpha   90.00
_cell.angle_beta   90.00
_cell.angle_gamma   90.00
#
_symmetry.space_group_name_H-M   'P 1'
#
loop_
_entity.id
_entity.type
_entity.pdbx_description
1 polymer ?
#
loop_
_entity_poly.entity_id
_entity_poly.type
_entity_poly.pdbx_seq_one_letter_code
_entity_poly.pdbx_strand_id
1 'polypeptide(L)'
;MRVAVVGASGNVGTAVLRALAAEPAVTSVVGIARRPPDRRAAPYDAAEWVSVDVGALAMNDAAEEAVVARLARAFTGADAVIHLAWVLQPNHDRDELRRINVDGTRRVAAACARAGVGQLVAACSVASYSPVDDDVPREESWPAGGIRSSHYSVDKAAEERIFDAFEAEHPEIVVTRLRTALVFQAAAGAQIARYFLGPWVPAGLLRPGALPVLPLPAGLRLQVVHADDAAQAYLQAVLRRARGAFNVATDPVLRAADLARVLDHGRLVEVPPRLIRPVVDLAWRSRLLASDAGWLDMAMGVPVMDTARARAELGWAPRRDAEATLREMLEGIADRAGTPSPTMRPHDRQFRDAGETGGRHRESPTPGDVMAAHVPPHIDAHLLGLYLSDHLTGATGGSDRIQRMARAYADTAMGPELAALADEITAAREALHAIIDALDLRQRPYRQAAAWVAERAGRLKLNGRVLTRSPLSPLLELEIMRGAVNGQAGLWETLAELAPDLGLPRERFDELVERSHAFSPRLERLHQMVRGEALRTGAEVGAQQLA
;
A
#
# COMPACT_ATOMS: atom_id res chain seq x y z
N MET A 1 -20.85 2.74 23.24
CA MET A 1 -20.84 3.33 21.88
C MET A 1 -20.29 2.30 20.90
N ARG A 2 -20.97 2.05 19.78
CA ARG A 2 -20.50 1.20 18.68
C ARG A 2 -19.85 2.06 17.61
N VAL A 3 -18.60 1.77 17.26
CA VAL A 3 -17.83 2.54 16.27
C VAL A 3 -17.44 1.65 15.10
N ALA A 4 -17.72 2.08 13.88
CA ALA A 4 -17.26 1.42 12.66
C ALA A 4 -16.04 2.14 12.09
N VAL A 5 -14.99 1.41 11.70
CA VAL A 5 -13.73 1.98 11.21
C VAL A 5 -13.43 1.42 9.82
N VAL A 6 -13.57 2.25 8.79
CA VAL A 6 -13.23 1.90 7.40
C VAL A 6 -11.74 2.12 7.19
N GLY A 7 -11.00 1.10 6.74
CA GLY A 7 -9.54 1.15 6.66
C GLY A 7 -8.83 0.81 7.99
N ALA A 8 -9.51 0.10 8.90
CA ALA A 8 -9.00 -0.24 10.23
C ALA A 8 -7.68 -1.04 10.24
N SER A 9 -7.34 -1.72 9.15
CA SER A 9 -6.13 -2.56 9.07
C SER A 9 -4.86 -1.79 8.68
N GLY A 10 -4.95 -0.48 8.40
CA GLY A 10 -3.82 0.35 7.97
C GLY A 10 -3.04 1.01 9.13
N ASN A 11 -2.08 1.88 8.80
CA ASN A 11 -1.25 2.63 9.75
C ASN A 11 -2.09 3.33 10.84
N VAL A 12 -2.90 4.32 10.44
CA VAL A 12 -3.77 5.06 11.37
C VAL A 12 -4.84 4.16 11.98
N GLY A 13 -5.41 3.25 11.19
CA GLY A 13 -6.44 2.31 11.65
C GLY A 13 -5.98 1.46 12.82
N THR A 14 -4.76 0.93 12.75
CA THR A 14 -4.17 0.11 13.82
C THR A 14 -4.02 0.89 15.13
N ALA A 15 -3.65 2.18 15.05
CA ALA A 15 -3.57 3.05 16.23
C ALA A 15 -4.97 3.43 16.77
N VAL A 16 -5.93 3.69 15.88
CA VAL A 16 -7.34 3.94 16.26
C VAL A 16 -7.96 2.74 16.95
N LEU A 17 -7.69 1.52 16.47
CA LEU A 17 -8.16 0.29 17.14
C LEU A 17 -7.63 0.21 18.58
N ARG A 18 -6.34 0.48 18.80
CA ARG A 18 -5.76 0.54 20.16
C ARG A 18 -6.44 1.59 21.03
N ALA A 19 -6.67 2.79 20.50
CA ALA A 19 -7.29 3.89 21.24
C ALA A 19 -8.76 3.59 21.60
N LEU A 20 -9.53 3.04 20.65
CA LEU A 20 -10.92 2.66 20.88
C LEU A 20 -11.04 1.50 21.88
N ALA A 21 -10.16 0.50 21.80
CA ALA A 21 -10.16 -0.64 22.73
C ALA A 21 -9.86 -0.23 24.17
N ALA A 22 -9.07 0.83 24.36
CA ALA A 22 -8.72 1.35 25.67
C ALA A 22 -9.78 2.30 26.26
N GLU A 23 -10.80 2.71 25.50
CA GLU A 23 -11.82 3.66 25.93
C GLU A 23 -13.08 2.94 26.47
N PRO A 24 -13.41 3.05 27.77
CA PRO A 24 -14.57 2.39 28.37
C PRO A 24 -15.92 2.78 27.74
N ALA A 25 -16.06 3.99 27.19
CA ALA A 25 -17.28 4.41 26.51
C ALA A 25 -17.53 3.65 25.19
N VAL A 26 -16.50 3.04 24.60
CA VAL A 26 -16.58 2.25 23.37
C VAL A 26 -16.86 0.80 23.74
N THR A 27 -18.03 0.31 23.36
CA THR A 27 -18.54 -1.01 23.76
C THR A 27 -18.33 -2.08 22.68
N SER A 28 -18.14 -1.68 21.42
CA SER A 28 -17.81 -2.59 20.32
C SER A 28 -17.24 -1.82 19.13
N VAL A 29 -16.31 -2.44 18.40
CA VAL A 29 -15.70 -1.89 17.20
C VAL A 29 -15.93 -2.82 16.01
N VAL A 30 -16.31 -2.26 14.86
CA VAL A 30 -16.36 -2.97 13.58
C VAL A 30 -15.23 -2.46 12.69
N GLY A 31 -14.29 -3.33 12.33
CA GLY A 31 -13.24 -3.06 11.36
C GLY A 31 -13.69 -3.41 9.94
N ILE A 32 -13.62 -2.47 9.01
CA ILE A 32 -13.91 -2.69 7.60
C ILE A 32 -12.62 -2.58 6.80
N ALA A 33 -12.29 -3.63 6.05
CA ALA A 33 -11.15 -3.66 5.15
C ALA A 33 -11.39 -4.62 3.98
N ARG A 34 -10.88 -4.30 2.79
CA ARG A 34 -10.92 -5.22 1.63
C ARG A 34 -10.25 -6.57 1.93
N ARG A 35 -9.13 -6.52 2.64
CA ARG A 35 -8.36 -7.70 3.07
C ARG A 35 -8.24 -7.67 4.59
N PRO A 36 -9.09 -8.40 5.33
CA PRO A 36 -9.01 -8.45 6.78
C PRO A 36 -7.62 -8.93 7.26
N PRO A 37 -7.12 -8.41 8.39
CA PRO A 37 -5.88 -8.87 9.01
C PRO A 37 -6.09 -10.20 9.75
N ASP A 38 -5.03 -10.75 10.35
CA ASP A 38 -5.17 -11.82 11.34
C ASP A 38 -5.95 -11.30 12.56
N ARG A 39 -7.18 -11.80 12.71
CA ARG A 39 -8.15 -11.36 13.72
C ARG A 39 -7.80 -11.80 15.14
N ARG A 40 -6.82 -12.70 15.30
CA ARG A 40 -6.38 -13.19 16.61
C ARG A 40 -5.20 -12.38 17.15
N ALA A 41 -4.55 -11.60 16.30
CA ALA A 41 -3.40 -10.81 16.67
C ALA A 41 -3.83 -9.41 17.13
N ALA A 42 -3.25 -8.94 18.23
CA ALA A 42 -3.42 -7.56 18.65
C ALA A 42 -2.83 -6.58 17.62
N PRO A 43 -3.46 -5.41 17.38
CA PRO A 43 -4.70 -4.92 17.98
C PRO A 43 -5.96 -5.27 17.16
N TYR A 44 -5.88 -6.23 16.24
CA TYR A 44 -6.99 -6.58 15.35
C TYR A 44 -8.07 -7.42 16.02
N ASP A 45 -7.73 -8.09 17.12
CA ASP A 45 -8.63 -8.80 18.02
C ASP A 45 -9.65 -7.90 18.72
N ALA A 46 -9.39 -6.58 18.78
CA ALA A 46 -10.30 -5.59 19.34
C ALA A 46 -11.53 -5.28 18.48
N ALA A 47 -11.63 -5.83 17.26
CA ALA A 47 -12.69 -5.51 16.32
C ALA A 47 -13.34 -6.74 15.67
N GLU A 48 -14.65 -6.63 15.40
CA GLU A 48 -15.36 -7.51 14.48
C GLU A 48 -15.03 -7.11 13.04
N TRP A 49 -14.70 -8.07 12.17
CA TRP A 49 -14.22 -7.75 10.82
C TRP A 49 -15.23 -8.03 9.72
N VAL A 50 -15.50 -7.01 8.90
CA VAL A 50 -16.30 -7.12 7.68
C VAL A 50 -15.43 -6.81 6.46
N SER A 51 -15.42 -7.72 5.48
CA SER A 51 -14.72 -7.49 4.21
C SER A 51 -15.61 -6.71 3.24
N VAL A 52 -15.16 -5.50 2.90
CA VAL A 52 -15.77 -4.64 1.86
C VAL A 52 -14.67 -3.87 1.14
N ASP A 53 -14.72 -3.85 -0.19
CA ASP A 53 -13.88 -2.97 -1.01
C ASP A 53 -14.65 -1.70 -1.37
N VAL A 54 -14.27 -0.57 -0.77
CA VAL A 54 -14.87 0.73 -1.09
C VAL A 54 -14.57 1.16 -2.53
N GLY A 55 -13.52 0.64 -3.14
CA GLY A 55 -13.10 0.93 -4.51
C GLY A 55 -13.49 -0.14 -5.52
N ALA A 56 -14.44 -1.02 -5.18
CA ALA A 56 -14.96 -2.03 -6.08
C ALA A 56 -15.41 -1.42 -7.41
N LEU A 57 -15.18 -2.17 -8.49
CA LEU A 57 -15.58 -1.78 -9.84
C LEU A 57 -17.10 -1.91 -9.98
N ALA A 58 -17.79 -0.79 -10.05
CA ALA A 58 -19.22 -0.75 -10.34
C ALA A 58 -19.42 -0.33 -11.80
N MET A 59 -19.94 -1.24 -12.62
CA MET A 59 -20.17 -1.01 -14.07
C MET A 59 -21.55 -0.44 -14.39
N ASN A 60 -22.44 -0.38 -13.39
CA ASN A 60 -23.80 0.15 -13.48
C ASN A 60 -24.30 0.58 -12.09
N ASP A 61 -25.45 1.26 -12.06
CA ASP A 61 -26.05 1.79 -10.83
C ASP A 61 -26.43 0.70 -9.82
N ALA A 62 -26.82 -0.49 -10.30
CA ALA A 62 -27.16 -1.61 -9.42
C ALA A 62 -25.93 -2.14 -8.66
N ALA A 63 -24.77 -2.20 -9.32
CA ALA A 63 -23.50 -2.59 -8.70
C ALA A 63 -23.02 -1.52 -7.72
N GLU A 64 -23.18 -0.23 -8.05
CA GLU A 64 -22.88 0.90 -7.16
C GLU A 64 -23.72 0.80 -5.87
N GLU A 65 -25.03 0.62 -6.04
CA GLU A 65 -25.99 0.47 -4.94
C GLU A 65 -25.68 -0.78 -4.08
N ALA A 66 -25.22 -1.88 -4.68
CA ALA A 66 -24.84 -3.09 -3.93
C ALA A 66 -23.64 -2.85 -2.99
N VAL A 67 -22.65 -2.05 -3.42
CA VAL A 67 -21.49 -1.70 -2.58
C VAL A 67 -21.93 -0.81 -1.42
N VAL A 68 -22.71 0.24 -1.69
CA VAL A 68 -23.29 1.11 -0.66
C VAL A 68 -24.16 0.31 0.31
N ALA A 69 -24.94 -0.65 -0.17
CA ALA A 69 -25.76 -1.53 0.65
C ALA A 69 -24.95 -2.40 1.60
N ARG A 70 -23.84 -2.93 1.12
CA ARG A 70 -22.94 -3.74 1.94
C ARG A 70 -22.27 -2.91 3.03
N LEU A 71 -21.84 -1.68 2.70
CA LEU A 71 -21.30 -0.72 3.68
C LEU A 71 -22.36 -0.33 4.71
N ALA A 72 -23.55 0.05 4.28
CA ALA A 72 -24.64 0.46 5.17
C ALA A 72 -25.01 -0.67 6.15
N ARG A 73 -25.06 -1.93 5.70
CA ARG A 73 -25.24 -3.09 6.59
C ARG A 73 -24.13 -3.24 7.63
N ALA A 74 -22.89 -2.92 7.28
CA ALA A 74 -21.77 -2.94 8.22
C ALA A 74 -21.85 -1.80 9.25
N PHE A 75 -22.55 -0.71 8.93
CA PHE A 75 -22.73 0.46 9.79
C PHE A 75 -23.99 0.39 10.64
N THR A 76 -24.86 -0.62 10.46
CA THR A 76 -26.10 -0.77 11.24
C THR A 76 -25.81 -0.74 12.75
N GLY A 77 -26.46 0.19 13.46
CA GLY A 77 -26.31 0.38 14.89
C GLY A 77 -25.00 1.02 15.34
N ALA A 78 -24.16 1.50 14.41
CA ALA A 78 -22.99 2.30 14.75
C ALA A 78 -23.40 3.73 15.12
N ASP A 79 -22.88 4.23 16.24
CA ASP A 79 -23.06 5.62 16.67
C ASP A 79 -22.19 6.58 15.84
N ALA A 80 -21.00 6.10 15.43
CA ALA A 80 -20.04 6.84 14.63
C ALA A 80 -19.31 5.94 13.62
N VAL A 81 -18.99 6.50 12.46
CA VAL A 81 -18.11 5.90 11.44
C VAL A 81 -16.83 6.72 11.35
N ILE A 82 -15.67 6.06 11.43
CA ILE A 82 -14.35 6.64 11.14
C ILE A 82 -13.90 6.15 9.76
N HIS A 83 -13.74 7.06 8.80
CA HIS A 83 -13.28 6.75 7.44
C HIS A 83 -11.79 7.06 7.27
N LEU A 84 -10.98 6.01 7.24
CA LEU A 84 -9.51 6.07 7.07
C LEU A 84 -9.05 5.42 5.75
N ALA A 85 -9.97 4.88 4.95
CA ALA A 85 -9.60 4.11 3.78
C ALA A 85 -9.06 5.03 2.68
N TRP A 86 -7.77 4.88 2.39
CA TRP A 86 -7.07 5.64 1.37
C TRP A 86 -5.91 4.83 0.79
N VAL A 87 -5.65 4.99 -0.50
CA VAL A 87 -4.57 4.33 -1.22
C VAL A 87 -3.67 5.37 -1.87
N LEU A 88 -2.36 5.24 -1.69
CA LEU A 88 -1.33 6.11 -2.30
C LEU A 88 -0.68 5.49 -3.54
N GLN A 89 -0.79 4.16 -3.71
CA GLN A 89 -0.14 3.41 -4.78
C GLN A 89 -1.12 2.42 -5.42
N PRO A 90 -1.06 2.18 -6.75
CA PRO A 90 -0.05 2.68 -7.67
C PRO A 90 -0.31 4.12 -8.15
N ASN A 91 0.66 5.02 -7.96
CA ASN A 91 0.52 6.44 -8.30
C ASN A 91 0.38 6.70 -9.82
N HIS A 92 0.84 5.76 -10.65
CA HIS A 92 0.68 5.83 -12.10
C HIS A 92 -0.74 5.51 -12.61
N ASP A 93 -1.61 4.92 -11.77
CA ASP A 93 -2.99 4.59 -12.14
C ASP A 93 -3.96 5.56 -11.46
N ARG A 94 -4.13 6.73 -12.09
CA ARG A 94 -4.97 7.81 -11.53
C ARG A 94 -6.44 7.43 -11.45
N ASP A 95 -6.93 6.64 -12.39
CA ASP A 95 -8.34 6.22 -12.39
C ASP A 95 -8.60 5.22 -11.28
N GLU A 96 -7.68 4.28 -11.02
CA GLU A 96 -7.76 3.39 -9.86
C GLU A 96 -7.72 4.17 -8.54
N LEU A 97 -6.78 5.10 -8.39
CA LEU A 97 -6.69 5.92 -7.18
C LEU A 97 -7.94 6.76 -6.96
N ARG A 98 -8.47 7.42 -8.00
CA ARG A 98 -9.69 8.23 -7.87
C ARG A 98 -10.91 7.37 -7.55
N ARG A 99 -11.05 6.19 -8.18
CA ARG A 99 -12.14 5.27 -7.85
C ARG A 99 -12.10 4.83 -6.39
N ILE A 100 -10.92 4.47 -5.88
CA ILE A 100 -10.80 4.01 -4.49
C ILE A 100 -10.97 5.17 -3.51
N ASN A 101 -10.29 6.29 -3.74
CA ASN A 101 -10.19 7.38 -2.77
C ASN A 101 -11.35 8.36 -2.84
N VAL A 102 -11.79 8.74 -4.03
CA VAL A 102 -12.84 9.76 -4.23
C VAL A 102 -14.20 9.07 -4.29
N ASP A 103 -14.40 8.11 -5.18
CA ASP A 103 -15.69 7.42 -5.30
C ASP A 103 -15.95 6.52 -4.07
N GLY A 104 -14.91 5.85 -3.56
CA GLY A 104 -15.00 5.10 -2.30
C GLY A 104 -15.41 5.96 -1.11
N THR A 105 -14.93 7.20 -1.01
CA THR A 105 -15.38 8.14 0.03
C THR A 105 -16.85 8.51 -0.14
N ARG A 106 -17.28 8.78 -1.37
CA ARG A 106 -18.70 9.05 -1.67
C ARG A 106 -19.60 7.88 -1.24
N ARG A 107 -19.17 6.64 -1.52
CA ARG A 107 -19.89 5.42 -1.12
C ARG A 107 -19.99 5.28 0.39
N VAL A 108 -18.91 5.59 1.12
CA VAL A 108 -18.92 5.57 2.60
C VAL A 108 -19.87 6.62 3.16
N ALA A 109 -19.84 7.85 2.64
CA ALA A 109 -20.75 8.91 3.06
C ALA A 109 -22.22 8.53 2.81
N ALA A 110 -22.54 8.05 1.60
CA ALA A 110 -23.89 7.57 1.25
C ALA A 110 -24.34 6.40 2.16
N ALA A 111 -23.43 5.48 2.49
CA ALA A 111 -23.73 4.39 3.41
C ALA A 111 -23.97 4.86 4.85
N CYS A 112 -23.29 5.92 5.31
CA CYS A 112 -23.56 6.54 6.62
C CYS A 112 -24.97 7.12 6.68
N ALA A 113 -25.37 7.90 5.66
CA ALA A 113 -26.72 8.44 5.54
C ALA A 113 -27.78 7.34 5.54
N ARG A 114 -27.58 6.30 4.73
CA ARG A 114 -28.52 5.18 4.63
C ARG A 114 -28.65 4.37 5.92
N ALA A 115 -27.55 4.18 6.65
CA ALA A 115 -27.56 3.47 7.93
C ALA A 115 -28.06 4.35 9.10
N GLY A 116 -28.27 5.65 8.89
CA GLY A 116 -28.70 6.59 9.93
C GLY A 116 -27.62 6.84 10.99
N VAL A 117 -26.35 6.81 10.61
CA VAL A 117 -25.22 7.03 11.53
C VAL A 117 -25.22 8.49 12.01
N GLY A 118 -25.05 8.71 13.31
CA GLY A 118 -25.09 10.06 13.90
C GLY A 118 -23.84 10.92 13.70
N GLN A 119 -22.72 10.31 13.27
CA GLN A 119 -21.45 10.99 13.05
C GLN A 119 -20.54 10.27 12.03
N LEU A 120 -19.89 11.04 11.15
CA LEU A 120 -18.84 10.59 10.24
C LEU A 120 -17.54 11.38 10.51
N VAL A 121 -16.48 10.70 10.94
CA VAL A 121 -15.15 11.27 11.16
C VAL A 121 -14.21 10.84 10.04
N ALA A 122 -13.72 11.77 9.24
CA ALA A 122 -12.94 11.49 8.03
C ALA A 122 -11.45 11.83 8.17
N ALA A 123 -10.61 11.01 7.55
CA ALA A 123 -9.18 11.25 7.39
C ALA A 123 -8.85 12.22 6.26
N CYS A 124 -8.97 13.51 6.57
CA CYS A 124 -8.44 14.57 5.72
C CYS A 124 -6.93 14.74 5.95
N SER A 125 -6.30 15.64 5.18
CA SER A 125 -4.84 15.80 5.21
C SER A 125 -4.48 17.25 5.00
N VAL A 126 -3.34 17.68 5.53
CA VAL A 126 -2.70 18.96 5.19
C VAL A 126 -2.61 19.18 3.67
N ALA A 127 -2.51 18.10 2.90
CA ALA A 127 -2.50 18.13 1.44
C ALA A 127 -3.81 18.60 0.81
N SER A 128 -4.92 18.75 1.53
CA SER A 128 -6.14 19.34 0.96
C SER A 128 -6.05 20.86 0.84
N TYR A 129 -5.18 21.52 1.59
CA TYR A 129 -5.05 22.98 1.58
C TYR A 129 -4.52 23.55 0.26
N SER A 130 -4.99 24.75 -0.07
CA SER A 130 -4.42 25.61 -1.11
C SER A 130 -3.00 26.07 -0.73
N PRO A 131 -2.11 26.26 -1.72
CA PRO A 131 -0.71 26.55 -1.45
C PRO A 131 -0.46 27.91 -0.79
N VAL A 132 0.64 28.02 -0.05
CA VAL A 132 1.19 29.26 0.53
C VAL A 132 2.69 29.39 0.23
N ASP A 133 3.20 30.62 0.28
CA ASP A 133 4.61 30.98 0.09
C ASP A 133 5.28 31.52 1.38
N ASP A 134 4.55 31.55 2.49
CA ASP A 134 5.01 32.01 3.81
C ASP A 134 4.87 30.93 4.90
N ASP A 135 5.46 31.19 6.07
CA ASP A 135 5.50 30.27 7.22
C ASP A 135 4.44 30.57 8.29
N VAL A 136 3.49 31.47 8.02
CA VAL A 136 2.47 31.83 9.02
C VAL A 136 1.52 30.63 9.22
N PRO A 137 1.29 30.16 10.45
CA PRO A 137 0.36 29.06 10.70
C PRO A 137 -1.05 29.39 10.19
N ARG A 138 -1.72 28.41 9.58
CA ARG A 138 -3.06 28.53 9.01
C ARG A 138 -4.06 27.72 9.82
N GLU A 139 -5.18 28.34 10.14
CA GLU A 139 -6.35 27.73 10.75
C GLU A 139 -7.16 26.90 9.73
N GLU A 140 -8.20 26.21 10.20
CA GLU A 140 -9.05 25.35 9.38
C GLU A 140 -9.93 26.09 8.37
N SER A 141 -10.05 27.40 8.51
CA SER A 141 -10.72 28.30 7.57
C SER A 141 -9.95 28.52 6.26
N TRP A 142 -8.65 28.16 6.22
CA TRP A 142 -7.86 28.29 5.00
C TRP A 142 -8.42 27.41 3.86
N PRO A 143 -8.49 27.89 2.61
CA PRO A 143 -9.15 27.15 1.54
C PRO A 143 -8.55 25.76 1.28
N ALA A 144 -9.40 24.76 1.08
CA ALA A 144 -9.03 23.38 0.78
C ALA A 144 -9.06 23.07 -0.74
N GLY A 145 -8.37 23.90 -1.54
CA GLY A 145 -8.35 23.77 -3.00
C GLY A 145 -7.30 22.80 -3.56
N GLY A 146 -6.37 22.36 -2.72
CA GLY A 146 -5.24 21.51 -3.09
C GLY A 146 -4.20 22.20 -3.98
N ILE A 147 -3.14 21.45 -4.28
CA ILE A 147 -1.98 21.83 -5.07
C ILE A 147 -2.05 21.06 -6.39
N ARG A 148 -2.31 21.78 -7.48
CA ARG A 148 -2.66 21.20 -8.80
C ARG A 148 -1.62 20.23 -9.35
N SER A 149 -0.34 20.42 -9.05
CA SER A 149 0.73 19.54 -9.55
C SER A 149 0.85 18.23 -8.77
N SER A 150 0.21 18.09 -7.62
CA SER A 150 0.23 16.89 -6.79
C SER A 150 -1.05 16.08 -6.94
N HIS A 151 -0.93 14.88 -7.48
CA HIS A 151 -2.04 13.94 -7.62
C HIS A 151 -2.73 13.64 -6.28
N TYR A 152 -1.94 13.42 -5.24
CA TYR A 152 -2.44 13.19 -3.88
C TYR A 152 -3.21 14.40 -3.34
N SER A 153 -2.67 15.61 -3.51
CA SER A 153 -3.31 16.85 -3.05
C SER A 153 -4.60 17.15 -3.79
N VAL A 154 -4.64 16.94 -5.11
CA VAL A 154 -5.85 17.09 -5.93
C VAL A 154 -6.97 16.15 -5.47
N ASP A 155 -6.64 14.89 -5.15
CA ASP A 155 -7.64 13.94 -4.66
C ASP A 155 -8.08 14.26 -3.23
N LYS A 156 -7.17 14.69 -2.35
CA LYS A 156 -7.52 15.13 -0.99
C LYS A 156 -8.41 16.38 -0.97
N ALA A 157 -8.21 17.30 -1.90
CA ALA A 157 -9.13 18.43 -2.11
C ALA A 157 -10.46 18.00 -2.74
N ALA A 158 -10.50 16.89 -3.49
CA ALA A 158 -11.76 16.32 -4.01
C ALA A 158 -12.56 15.61 -2.92
N GLU A 159 -11.89 14.96 -1.97
CA GLU A 159 -12.49 14.39 -0.76
C GLU A 159 -13.19 15.48 0.10
N GLU A 160 -12.55 16.63 0.33
CA GLU A 160 -13.18 17.75 1.07
C GLU A 160 -14.49 18.22 0.41
N ARG A 161 -14.51 18.33 -0.93
CA ARG A 161 -15.71 18.71 -1.68
C ARG A 161 -16.84 17.70 -1.58
N ILE A 162 -16.53 16.41 -1.40
CA ILE A 162 -17.55 15.39 -1.11
C ILE A 162 -18.18 15.67 0.25
N PHE A 163 -17.39 15.99 1.26
CA PHE A 163 -17.91 16.32 2.58
C PHE A 163 -18.66 17.64 2.62
N ASP A 164 -18.25 18.65 1.85
CA ASP A 164 -19.02 19.90 1.70
C ASP A 164 -20.43 19.62 1.15
N ALA A 165 -20.54 18.81 0.09
CA ALA A 165 -21.82 18.42 -0.48
C ALA A 165 -22.64 17.55 0.48
N PHE A 166 -22.01 16.57 1.12
CA PHE A 166 -22.68 15.66 2.04
C PHE A 166 -23.21 16.37 3.29
N GLU A 167 -22.47 17.32 3.87
CA GLU A 167 -22.96 18.12 5.01
C GLU A 167 -24.15 19.01 4.63
N ALA A 168 -24.19 19.51 3.40
CA ALA A 168 -25.31 20.30 2.90
C ALA A 168 -26.56 19.43 2.67
N GLU A 169 -26.39 18.19 2.21
CA GLU A 169 -27.48 17.24 1.96
C GLU A 169 -27.99 16.57 3.24
N HIS A 170 -27.11 16.34 4.22
CA HIS A 170 -27.37 15.61 5.47
C HIS A 170 -26.96 16.40 6.72
N PRO A 171 -27.59 17.55 7.00
CA PRO A 171 -27.20 18.42 8.13
C PRO A 171 -27.36 17.74 9.50
N GLU A 172 -28.20 16.71 9.61
CA GLU A 172 -28.41 15.89 10.80
C GLU A 172 -27.20 15.03 11.19
N ILE A 173 -26.33 14.71 10.23
CA ILE A 173 -25.12 13.92 10.45
C ILE A 173 -23.97 14.86 10.79
N VAL A 174 -23.32 14.61 11.92
CA VAL A 174 -22.12 15.37 12.29
C VAL A 174 -20.95 14.89 11.45
N VAL A 175 -20.37 15.77 10.63
CA VAL A 175 -19.13 15.46 9.91
C VAL A 175 -17.94 16.14 10.58
N THR A 176 -16.91 15.34 10.87
CA THR A 176 -15.63 15.81 11.40
C THR A 176 -14.53 15.54 10.39
N ARG A 177 -13.71 16.53 10.09
CA ARG A 177 -12.62 16.43 9.10
C ARG A 177 -11.29 16.62 9.80
N LEU A 178 -10.57 15.53 10.11
CA LEU A 178 -9.25 15.66 10.73
C LEU A 178 -8.20 15.87 9.66
N ARG A 179 -7.71 17.11 9.52
CA ARG A 179 -6.62 17.48 8.62
C ARG A 179 -5.30 17.18 9.31
N THR A 180 -4.83 15.97 9.07
CA THR A 180 -3.61 15.46 9.71
C THR A 180 -2.36 15.86 8.93
N ALA A 181 -1.28 16.09 9.68
CA ALA A 181 0.08 16.13 9.14
C ALA A 181 0.53 14.73 8.68
N LEU A 182 1.80 14.55 8.32
CA LEU A 182 2.30 13.20 8.01
C LEU A 182 2.22 12.31 9.26
N VAL A 183 1.48 11.19 9.16
CA VAL A 183 1.25 10.30 10.30
C VAL A 183 2.24 9.15 10.31
N PHE A 184 3.02 9.03 11.38
CA PHE A 184 4.13 8.07 11.49
C PHE A 184 4.05 7.18 12.73
N GLN A 185 4.53 5.94 12.60
CA GLN A 185 4.83 5.00 13.69
C GLN A 185 5.81 3.93 13.17
N ALA A 186 6.59 3.30 14.05
CA ALA A 186 7.56 2.27 13.65
C ALA A 186 6.90 1.11 12.89
N ALA A 187 5.75 0.62 13.37
CA ALA A 187 5.04 -0.52 12.80
C ALA A 187 4.57 -0.31 11.34
N ALA A 188 4.54 0.95 10.85
CA ALA A 188 4.22 1.27 9.46
C ALA A 188 5.47 1.36 8.57
N GLY A 189 6.67 1.09 9.09
CA GLY A 189 7.94 1.27 8.38
C GLY A 189 7.99 0.55 7.03
N ALA A 190 7.64 -0.73 6.99
CA ALA A 190 7.59 -1.50 5.74
C ALA A 190 6.57 -0.92 4.73
N GLN A 191 5.44 -0.40 5.21
CA GLN A 191 4.42 0.23 4.37
C GLN A 191 4.90 1.57 3.80
N ILE A 192 5.49 2.43 4.63
CA ILE A 192 6.00 3.74 4.23
C ILE A 192 7.13 3.57 3.21
N ALA A 193 8.04 2.62 3.43
CA ALA A 193 9.11 2.31 2.48
C ALA A 193 8.55 1.95 1.10
N ARG A 194 7.52 1.09 1.04
CA ARG A 194 6.85 0.73 -0.22
C ARG A 194 6.19 1.91 -0.92
N TYR A 195 5.69 2.90 -0.17
CA TYR A 195 5.01 4.06 -0.76
C TYR A 195 5.95 5.05 -1.44
N PHE A 196 7.14 5.26 -0.88
CA PHE A 196 8.01 6.37 -1.29
C PHE A 196 9.35 5.92 -1.92
N LEU A 197 9.92 4.81 -1.47
CA LEU A 197 11.30 4.44 -1.79
C LEU A 197 11.40 3.35 -2.86
N GLY A 198 10.33 2.59 -3.07
CA GLY A 198 10.34 1.44 -3.99
C GLY A 198 11.28 0.32 -3.51
N PRO A 199 11.46 -0.74 -4.31
CA PRO A 199 12.22 -1.92 -3.90
C PRO A 199 13.75 -1.72 -3.95
N TRP A 200 14.24 -0.67 -4.61
CA TRP A 200 15.66 -0.52 -4.95
C TRP A 200 16.49 0.25 -3.92
N VAL A 201 15.85 0.94 -2.97
CA VAL A 201 16.55 1.74 -1.95
C VAL A 201 16.92 0.81 -0.78
N PRO A 202 18.23 0.61 -0.48
CA PRO A 202 18.63 -0.20 0.66
C PRO A 202 18.16 0.44 1.96
N ALA A 203 17.20 -0.19 2.64
CA ALA A 203 16.59 0.35 3.87
C ALA A 203 17.63 0.65 4.97
N GLY A 204 18.78 -0.04 4.97
CA GLY A 204 19.88 0.21 5.90
C GLY A 204 20.53 1.58 5.75
N LEU A 205 20.43 2.24 4.59
CA LEU A 205 20.89 3.62 4.39
C LEU A 205 20.00 4.64 5.10
N LEU A 206 18.79 4.27 5.54
CA LEU A 206 17.90 5.18 6.26
C LEU A 206 18.02 5.06 7.77
N ARG A 207 18.97 4.25 8.26
CA ARG A 207 19.34 4.28 9.66
C ARG A 207 19.89 5.66 10.02
N PRO A 208 19.46 6.24 11.14
CA PRO A 208 20.08 7.45 11.67
C PRO A 208 21.62 7.31 11.71
N GLY A 209 22.33 8.19 10.99
CA GLY A 209 23.80 8.19 10.90
C GLY A 209 24.40 7.38 9.74
N ALA A 210 23.62 6.87 8.78
CA ALA A 210 24.15 6.05 7.69
C ALA A 210 24.48 6.82 6.39
N LEU A 211 23.94 8.03 6.18
CA LEU A 211 24.09 8.78 4.93
C LEU A 211 25.11 9.91 5.07
N PRO A 212 26.28 9.87 4.42
CA PRO A 212 27.36 10.85 4.66
C PRO A 212 27.02 12.31 4.31
N VAL A 213 25.99 12.53 3.46
CA VAL A 213 25.44 13.83 3.11
C VAL A 213 23.94 13.67 2.85
N LEU A 214 23.13 14.58 3.40
CA LEU A 214 21.69 14.62 3.16
C LEU A 214 21.31 15.84 2.29
N PRO A 215 21.04 15.64 0.97
CA PRO A 215 20.52 16.70 0.12
C PRO A 215 19.03 16.91 0.39
N LEU A 216 18.64 18.10 0.85
CA LEU A 216 17.24 18.46 1.09
C LEU A 216 16.82 19.70 0.28
N PRO A 217 15.55 19.81 -0.12
CA PRO A 217 15.05 21.04 -0.73
C PRO A 217 15.18 22.21 0.25
N ALA A 218 15.77 23.31 -0.24
CA ALA A 218 15.86 24.55 0.53
C ALA A 218 14.45 25.06 0.90
N GLY A 219 14.27 25.44 2.17
CA GLY A 219 12.98 25.93 2.68
C GLY A 219 11.95 24.85 3.01
N LEU A 220 12.35 23.57 3.09
CA LEU A 220 11.46 22.47 3.46
C LEU A 220 10.87 22.67 4.87
N ARG A 221 9.57 22.43 4.99
CA ARG A 221 8.80 22.51 6.24
C ARG A 221 8.03 21.23 6.41
N LEU A 222 8.24 20.57 7.53
CA LEU A 222 7.62 19.28 7.78
C LEU A 222 6.91 19.29 9.13
N GLN A 223 5.59 19.14 9.09
CA GLN A 223 4.83 18.76 10.27
C GLN A 223 4.57 17.26 10.23
N VAL A 224 4.67 16.64 11.40
CA VAL A 224 4.41 15.22 11.60
C VAL A 224 3.45 15.04 12.76
N VAL A 225 2.85 13.86 12.88
CA VAL A 225 2.14 13.44 14.08
C VAL A 225 2.30 11.95 14.28
N HIS A 226 2.50 11.52 15.52
CA HIS A 226 2.56 10.09 15.82
C HIS A 226 1.19 9.44 15.64
N ALA A 227 1.14 8.21 15.13
CA ALA A 227 -0.12 7.53 14.85
C ALA A 227 -1.02 7.39 16.09
N ASP A 228 -0.45 7.14 17.27
CA ASP A 228 -1.22 7.09 18.52
C ASP A 228 -1.79 8.46 18.92
N ASP A 229 -1.10 9.56 18.63
CA ASP A 229 -1.62 10.91 18.92
C ASP A 229 -2.70 11.30 17.90
N ALA A 230 -2.52 10.95 16.63
CA ALA A 230 -3.58 11.08 15.63
C ALA A 230 -4.82 10.26 16.03
N ALA A 231 -4.63 9.02 16.51
CA ALA A 231 -5.71 8.17 17.00
C ALA A 231 -6.47 8.79 18.18
N GLN A 232 -5.78 9.49 19.10
CA GLN A 232 -6.46 10.25 20.16
C GLN A 232 -7.32 11.38 19.60
N ALA A 233 -6.90 12.07 18.54
CA ALA A 233 -7.73 13.08 17.89
C ALA A 233 -9.01 12.47 17.30
N TYR A 234 -8.92 11.31 16.63
CA TYR A 234 -10.09 10.57 16.15
C TYR A 234 -11.02 10.14 17.30
N LEU A 235 -10.46 9.60 18.38
CA LEU A 235 -11.23 9.19 19.54
C LEU A 235 -11.98 10.39 20.16
N GLN A 236 -11.28 11.50 20.41
CA GLN A 236 -11.89 12.69 21.02
C GLN A 236 -12.93 13.33 20.09
N ALA A 237 -12.70 13.33 18.78
CA ALA A 237 -13.70 13.76 17.80
C ALA A 237 -15.00 12.95 17.91
N VAL A 238 -14.89 11.62 18.03
CA VAL A 238 -16.04 10.73 18.23
C VAL A 238 -16.74 10.99 19.56
N LEU A 239 -16.00 10.98 20.68
CA LEU A 239 -16.58 11.15 22.02
C LEU A 239 -17.30 12.49 22.19
N ARG A 240 -16.78 13.56 21.59
CA ARG A 240 -17.34 14.92 21.70
C ARG A 240 -18.35 15.26 20.61
N ARG A 241 -18.53 14.38 19.62
CA ARG A 241 -19.32 14.65 18.41
C ARG A 241 -18.95 15.98 17.76
N ALA A 242 -17.64 16.23 17.62
CA ALA A 242 -17.12 17.52 17.16
C ALA A 242 -17.43 17.76 15.68
N ARG A 243 -17.92 18.94 15.30
CA ARG A 243 -18.29 19.27 13.90
C ARG A 243 -17.22 20.12 13.22
N GLY A 244 -16.99 19.86 11.93
CA GLY A 244 -16.12 20.63 11.06
C GLY A 244 -14.68 20.12 11.04
N ALA A 245 -13.78 20.95 10.52
CA ALA A 245 -12.39 20.60 10.33
C ALA A 245 -11.51 20.89 11.54
N PHE A 246 -10.53 20.01 11.80
CA PHE A 246 -9.53 20.16 12.86
C PHE A 246 -8.14 19.82 12.34
N ASN A 247 -7.19 20.72 12.54
CA ASN A 247 -5.79 20.53 12.25
C ASN A 247 -5.11 19.70 13.34
N VAL A 248 -4.38 18.67 12.91
CA VAL A 248 -3.70 17.72 13.81
C VAL A 248 -2.24 17.58 13.39
N ALA A 249 -1.35 18.23 14.14
CA ALA A 249 0.09 18.24 13.93
C ALA A 249 0.84 18.33 15.26
N THR A 250 2.08 17.87 15.28
CA THR A 250 2.97 17.96 16.44
C THR A 250 3.94 19.13 16.25
N ASP A 251 4.05 19.96 17.29
CA ASP A 251 5.09 20.99 17.38
C ASP A 251 6.40 20.35 17.89
N PRO A 252 7.58 20.83 17.46
CA PRO A 252 7.81 21.93 16.52
C PRO A 252 7.67 21.53 15.05
N VAL A 253 7.55 22.53 14.16
CA VAL A 253 7.72 22.33 12.71
C VAL A 253 9.16 21.95 12.42
N LEU A 254 9.37 20.77 11.85
CA LEU A 254 10.69 20.28 11.49
C LEU A 254 11.22 20.98 10.23
N ARG A 255 12.46 21.45 10.30
CA ARG A 255 13.20 22.06 9.18
C ARG A 255 14.30 21.13 8.70
N ALA A 256 14.97 21.52 7.62
CA ALA A 256 16.10 20.77 7.06
C ALA A 256 17.21 20.46 8.08
N ALA A 257 17.48 21.40 9.01
CA ALA A 257 18.46 21.20 10.07
C ALA A 257 18.03 20.12 11.09
N ASP A 258 16.74 20.05 11.43
CA ASP A 258 16.21 19.04 12.34
C ASP A 258 16.21 17.66 11.68
N LEU A 259 15.84 17.61 10.40
CA LEU A 259 15.95 16.41 9.58
C LEU A 259 17.40 15.90 9.53
N ALA A 260 18.38 16.78 9.33
CA ALA A 260 19.80 16.41 9.35
C ALA A 260 20.23 15.86 10.71
N ARG A 261 19.76 16.43 11.82
CA ARG A 261 20.05 15.95 13.19
C ARG A 261 19.47 14.56 13.47
N VAL A 262 18.30 14.27 12.89
CA VAL A 262 17.66 12.96 13.03
C VAL A 262 18.31 11.91 12.12
N LEU A 263 18.71 12.30 10.89
CA LEU A 263 19.18 11.40 9.84
C LEU A 263 20.70 11.19 9.76
N ASP A 264 21.57 12.14 10.16
CA ASP A 264 23.02 12.01 9.96
C ASP A 264 23.94 12.88 10.89
N HIS A 265 25.25 12.63 10.81
CA HIS A 265 26.44 13.30 11.37
C HIS A 265 26.59 14.82 11.08
N GLY A 266 25.51 15.53 10.73
CA GLY A 266 25.47 16.99 10.71
C GLY A 266 25.85 17.69 9.40
N ARG A 267 25.98 16.99 8.27
CA ARG A 267 26.26 17.61 6.95
C ARG A 267 25.02 17.72 6.07
N LEU A 268 24.37 18.88 6.14
CA LEU A 268 23.22 19.26 5.33
C LEU A 268 23.67 19.96 4.02
N VAL A 269 23.08 19.58 2.89
CA VAL A 269 23.19 20.34 1.64
C VAL A 269 21.80 20.76 1.19
N GLU A 270 21.52 22.06 1.25
CA GLU A 270 20.27 22.60 0.74
C GLU A 270 20.36 22.80 -0.77
N VAL A 271 19.41 22.21 -1.49
CA VAL A 271 19.34 22.27 -2.94
C VAL A 271 18.07 23.02 -3.35
N PRO A 272 18.15 24.02 -4.25
CA PRO A 272 16.95 24.69 -4.75
C PRO A 272 15.95 23.70 -5.35
N PRO A 273 14.65 23.73 -4.97
CA PRO A 273 13.63 22.78 -5.46
C PRO A 273 13.56 22.68 -6.99
N ARG A 274 13.82 23.79 -7.70
CA ARG A 274 13.88 23.85 -9.17
C ARG A 274 14.92 22.91 -9.81
N LEU A 275 15.96 22.53 -9.07
CA LEU A 275 16.99 21.60 -9.53
C LEU A 275 16.63 20.14 -9.21
N ILE A 276 15.93 19.92 -8.08
CA ILE A 276 15.50 18.58 -7.64
C ILE A 276 14.33 18.08 -8.48
N ARG A 277 13.35 18.95 -8.74
CA ARG A 277 12.09 18.63 -9.41
C ARG A 277 12.24 17.86 -10.75
N PRO A 278 13.06 18.29 -11.73
CA PRO A 278 13.20 17.55 -12.99
C PRO A 278 13.84 16.18 -12.81
N VAL A 279 14.72 16.01 -11.82
CA VAL A 279 15.34 14.71 -11.50
C VAL A 279 14.28 13.76 -10.95
N VAL A 280 13.44 14.22 -10.01
CA VAL A 280 12.34 13.43 -9.46
C VAL A 280 11.31 13.07 -10.52
N ASP A 281 10.92 14.02 -11.39
CA ASP A 281 9.98 13.77 -12.49
C ASP A 281 10.52 12.73 -13.47
N LEU A 282 11.80 12.84 -13.86
CA LEU A 282 12.44 11.85 -14.74
C LEU A 282 12.53 10.47 -14.07
N ALA A 283 12.91 10.41 -12.79
CA ALA A 283 13.00 9.16 -12.04
C ALA A 283 11.62 8.50 -11.85
N TRP A 284 10.56 9.28 -11.65
CA TRP A 284 9.19 8.77 -11.60
C TRP A 284 8.70 8.28 -12.97
N ARG A 285 8.90 9.06 -14.05
CA ARG A 285 8.51 8.65 -15.41
C ARG A 285 9.22 7.39 -15.88
N SER A 286 10.45 7.18 -15.42
CA SER A 286 11.24 5.96 -15.65
C SER A 286 10.90 4.83 -14.67
N ARG A 287 9.94 5.01 -13.77
CA ARG A 287 9.49 4.05 -12.74
C ARG A 287 10.57 3.66 -11.73
N LEU A 288 11.63 4.46 -11.62
CA LEU A 288 12.66 4.31 -10.60
C LEU A 288 12.17 4.80 -9.23
N LEU A 289 11.31 5.82 -9.21
CA LEU A 289 10.63 6.30 -8.01
C LEU A 289 9.13 5.99 -8.07
N ALA A 290 8.56 5.64 -6.92
CA ALA A 290 7.13 5.36 -6.78
C ALA A 290 6.28 6.64 -6.68
N SER A 291 6.88 7.77 -6.29
CA SER A 291 6.21 9.06 -6.06
C SER A 291 6.57 10.09 -7.13
N ASP A 292 5.58 10.85 -7.58
CA ASP A 292 5.76 11.87 -8.61
C ASP A 292 6.32 13.19 -8.04
N ALA A 293 6.80 14.07 -8.92
CA ALA A 293 7.36 15.37 -8.53
C ALA A 293 6.36 16.31 -7.83
N GLY A 294 5.05 16.07 -7.96
CA GLY A 294 4.01 16.77 -7.22
C GLY A 294 4.11 16.60 -5.71
N TRP A 295 4.68 15.50 -5.20
CA TRP A 295 4.97 15.37 -3.77
C TRP A 295 5.98 16.41 -3.27
N LEU A 296 6.97 16.78 -4.09
CA LEU A 296 7.91 17.85 -3.77
C LEU A 296 7.19 19.21 -3.79
N ASP A 297 6.45 19.50 -4.86
CA ASP A 297 5.68 20.75 -4.97
C ASP A 297 4.71 20.90 -3.79
N MET A 298 4.10 19.80 -3.36
CA MET A 298 3.23 19.76 -2.18
C MET A 298 4.00 20.01 -0.90
N ALA A 299 5.11 19.30 -0.66
CA ALA A 299 5.93 19.48 0.54
C ALA A 299 6.45 20.92 0.69
N MET A 300 6.66 21.62 -0.43
CA MET A 300 7.05 23.03 -0.42
C MET A 300 5.87 23.99 -0.25
N GLY A 301 4.70 23.65 -0.81
CA GLY A 301 3.55 24.58 -0.90
C GLY A 301 2.49 24.45 0.18
N VAL A 302 2.43 23.35 0.93
CA VAL A 302 1.42 23.20 2.00
C VAL A 302 1.65 24.20 3.15
N PRO A 303 0.59 24.71 3.78
CA PRO A 303 0.72 25.59 4.93
C PRO A 303 1.20 24.85 6.18
N VAL A 304 1.85 25.60 7.08
CA VAL A 304 1.99 25.20 8.47
C VAL A 304 0.60 25.25 9.11
N MET A 305 0.16 24.15 9.72
CA MET A 305 -1.14 24.07 10.37
C MET A 305 -1.09 24.61 11.80
N ASP A 306 -2.04 25.47 12.16
CA ASP A 306 -2.34 25.83 13.55
C ASP A 306 -3.23 24.76 14.18
N THR A 307 -2.85 24.24 15.35
CA THR A 307 -3.55 23.17 16.08
C THR A 307 -4.37 23.67 17.28
N ALA A 308 -4.50 24.99 17.46
CA ALA A 308 -5.18 25.59 18.61
C ALA A 308 -6.62 25.09 18.76
N ARG A 309 -7.36 24.94 17.66
CA ARG A 309 -8.76 24.48 17.69
C ARG A 309 -8.89 23.05 18.19
N ALA A 310 -8.04 22.13 17.72
CA ALA A 310 -8.02 20.75 18.21
C ALA A 310 -7.72 20.68 19.71
N ARG A 311 -6.81 21.53 20.20
CA ARG A 311 -6.50 21.63 21.65
C ARG A 311 -7.69 22.14 22.45
N ALA A 312 -8.35 23.20 21.99
CA ALA A 312 -9.44 23.84 22.70
C ALA A 312 -10.74 23.02 22.70
N GLU A 313 -11.15 22.50 21.53
CA GLU A 313 -12.46 21.85 21.38
C GLU A 313 -12.39 20.34 21.63
N LEU A 314 -11.31 19.67 21.22
CA LEU A 314 -11.16 18.22 21.40
C LEU A 314 -10.44 17.85 22.71
N GLY A 315 -9.83 18.81 23.40
CA GLY A 315 -8.93 18.52 24.52
C GLY A 315 -7.72 17.69 24.08
N TRP A 316 -7.35 17.76 22.80
CA TRP A 316 -6.27 16.97 22.21
C TRP A 316 -4.93 17.69 22.37
N ALA A 317 -3.88 16.95 22.71
CA ALA A 317 -2.51 17.44 22.65
C ALA A 317 -1.58 16.29 22.22
N PRO A 318 -0.56 16.56 21.39
CA PRO A 318 0.43 15.55 21.06
C PRO A 318 1.23 15.18 22.31
N ARG A 319 1.50 13.88 22.48
CA ARG A 319 2.29 13.34 23.59
C ARG A 319 3.66 12.87 23.14
N ARG A 320 3.82 12.59 21.84
CA ARG A 320 5.10 12.25 21.23
C ARG A 320 5.73 13.49 20.63
N ASP A 321 7.04 13.60 20.77
CA ASP A 321 7.85 14.64 20.15
C ASP A 321 7.98 14.43 18.63
N ALA A 322 8.07 15.52 17.87
CA ALA A 322 8.14 15.48 16.41
C ALA A 322 9.42 14.80 15.89
N GLU A 323 10.59 15.11 16.47
CA GLU A 323 11.86 14.50 16.08
C GLU A 323 11.91 13.03 16.47
N ALA A 324 11.43 12.69 17.67
CA ALA A 324 11.32 11.31 18.13
C ALA A 324 10.40 10.48 17.22
N THR A 325 9.27 11.05 16.80
CA THR A 325 8.32 10.41 15.88
C THR A 325 8.96 10.13 14.52
N LEU A 326 9.73 11.08 13.99
CA LEU A 326 10.46 10.89 12.74
C LEU A 326 11.54 9.83 12.88
N ARG A 327 12.30 9.85 13.97
CA ARG A 327 13.34 8.86 14.26
C ARG A 327 12.76 7.45 14.33
N GLU A 328 11.66 7.29 15.07
CA GLU A 328 10.94 6.02 15.22
C GLU A 328 10.50 5.47 13.85
N MET A 329 10.00 6.34 12.96
CA MET A 329 9.65 5.95 11.59
C MET A 329 10.85 5.45 10.80
N LEU A 330 11.99 6.16 10.85
CA LEU A 330 13.20 5.81 10.12
C LEU A 330 13.78 4.47 10.59
N GLU A 331 13.81 4.26 11.91
CA GLU A 331 14.16 2.97 12.52
C GLU A 331 13.21 1.87 12.05
N GLY A 332 11.89 2.13 12.07
CA GLY A 332 10.88 1.19 11.56
C GLY A 332 11.08 0.85 10.07
N ILE A 333 11.47 1.82 9.24
CA ILE A 333 11.81 1.57 7.83
C ILE A 333 13.06 0.69 7.71
N ALA A 334 14.11 1.04 8.46
CA ALA A 334 15.38 0.33 8.44
C ALA A 334 15.24 -1.13 8.91
N ASP A 335 14.43 -1.35 9.94
CA ASP A 335 14.15 -2.67 10.50
C ASP A 335 13.04 -3.41 9.74
N ARG A 336 12.41 -2.74 8.76
CA ARG A 336 11.26 -3.25 7.99
C ARG A 336 10.12 -3.70 8.89
N ALA A 337 9.90 -2.96 9.97
CA ALA A 337 8.84 -3.22 10.93
C ALA A 337 7.46 -3.21 10.25
N GLY A 338 6.60 -4.08 10.73
CA GLY A 338 5.29 -4.35 10.17
C GLY A 338 4.38 -5.06 11.17
N THR A 339 3.15 -5.30 10.77
CA THR A 339 2.15 -6.04 11.55
C THR A 339 1.56 -7.16 10.71
N PRO A 340 0.82 -8.13 11.29
CA PRO A 340 0.13 -9.20 10.53
C PRO A 340 -1.11 -8.71 9.76
N SER A 341 -1.07 -7.47 9.27
CA SER A 341 -2.05 -6.91 8.33
C SER A 341 -1.47 -6.90 6.92
N PRO A 342 -2.22 -7.33 5.89
CA PRO A 342 -1.73 -7.31 4.50
C PRO A 342 -1.21 -5.95 4.02
N THR A 343 -1.69 -4.84 4.58
CA THR A 343 -1.23 -3.49 4.21
C THR A 343 0.06 -3.07 4.90
N MET A 344 0.32 -3.62 6.09
CA MET A 344 1.47 -3.30 6.95
C MET A 344 2.46 -4.46 7.07
N ARG A 345 2.26 -5.53 6.30
CA ARG A 345 3.07 -6.75 6.37
C ARG A 345 4.57 -6.39 6.20
N PRO A 346 5.44 -6.92 7.07
CA PRO A 346 6.87 -6.86 6.83
C PRO A 346 7.20 -7.63 5.54
N HIS A 347 8.28 -7.27 4.84
CA HIS A 347 8.77 -8.11 3.74
C HIS A 347 9.37 -9.36 4.38
N ASP A 348 8.76 -10.53 4.17
CA ASP A 348 9.13 -11.76 4.87
C ASP A 348 10.61 -12.09 4.60
N ARG A 349 11.39 -12.20 5.68
CA ARG A 349 12.76 -12.74 5.68
C ARG A 349 12.73 -14.27 5.59
N GLN A 350 11.98 -14.84 4.63
CA GLN A 350 11.76 -16.29 4.58
C GLN A 350 13.04 -17.14 4.38
N PHE A 351 14.19 -16.50 4.12
CA PHE A 351 15.51 -17.16 4.07
C PHE A 351 16.43 -16.91 5.28
N ARG A 352 16.01 -16.21 6.36
CA ARG A 352 16.92 -15.94 7.50
C ARG A 352 16.52 -16.49 8.87
N ASP A 353 15.29 -16.89 9.12
CA ASP A 353 14.91 -17.45 10.43
C ASP A 353 14.03 -18.69 10.29
N ALA A 354 14.68 -19.86 10.16
CA ALA A 354 14.09 -21.12 10.59
C ALA A 354 14.31 -21.28 12.10
N GLY A 355 13.32 -20.83 12.88
CA GLY A 355 13.22 -20.92 14.34
C GLY A 355 12.49 -19.67 14.84
N GLU A 356 11.31 -19.69 15.46
CA GLU A 356 10.56 -20.65 16.29
C GLU A 356 9.06 -20.43 15.93
N THR A 357 8.14 -21.40 15.88
CA THR A 357 7.53 -22.10 17.03
C THR A 357 6.74 -23.35 16.57
N GLY A 358 7.09 -24.51 17.14
CA GLY A 358 6.18 -25.49 17.75
C GLY A 358 5.16 -26.27 16.90
N GLY A 359 5.51 -27.53 16.58
CA GLY A 359 4.58 -28.64 16.86
C GLY A 359 4.29 -29.68 15.77
N ARG A 360 5.30 -30.46 15.34
CA ARG A 360 5.35 -31.95 15.40
C ARG A 360 6.44 -32.51 14.47
N HIS A 361 7.45 -33.12 15.10
CA HIS A 361 8.51 -34.00 14.60
C HIS A 361 8.67 -34.20 13.07
N ARG A 362 9.78 -33.70 12.53
CA ARG A 362 10.83 -34.54 11.93
C ARG A 362 12.17 -33.80 11.98
N GLU A 363 13.24 -34.56 12.17
CA GLU A 363 14.58 -34.16 12.58
C GLU A 363 15.16 -32.96 11.80
N SER A 364 15.71 -31.99 12.55
CA SER A 364 16.49 -30.88 12.03
C SER A 364 17.96 -31.26 11.89
N PRO A 365 18.64 -30.82 10.82
CA PRO A 365 20.02 -30.39 10.88
C PRO A 365 20.08 -28.85 10.84
N THR A 366 20.51 -28.28 11.97
CA THR A 366 21.16 -26.98 12.28
C THR A 366 21.07 -25.76 11.32
N PRO A 367 20.87 -24.53 11.85
CA PRO A 367 21.04 -23.26 11.11
C PRO A 367 22.53 -22.94 10.87
N GLY A 368 23.00 -23.19 9.65
CA GLY A 368 24.34 -22.81 9.18
C GLY A 368 24.45 -22.68 7.65
N ASP A 369 23.47 -23.20 6.90
CA ASP A 369 23.66 -23.54 5.49
C ASP A 369 23.62 -22.35 4.51
N VAL A 370 23.11 -21.19 4.91
CA VAL A 370 23.01 -20.01 4.01
C VAL A 370 24.16 -19.00 4.21
N MET A 371 25.07 -19.23 5.15
CA MET A 371 26.27 -18.40 5.33
C MET A 371 27.40 -18.75 4.34
N ALA A 372 27.28 -19.89 3.65
CA ALA A 372 28.25 -20.40 2.68
C ALA A 372 27.83 -20.17 1.21
N ALA A 373 26.66 -19.55 0.96
CA ALA A 373 26.16 -19.32 -0.38
C ALA A 373 27.14 -18.45 -1.17
N HIS A 374 27.72 -19.01 -2.22
CA HIS A 374 28.69 -18.32 -3.06
C HIS A 374 28.67 -18.89 -4.46
N VAL A 375 29.13 -18.10 -5.44
CA VAL A 375 29.37 -18.64 -6.78
C VAL A 375 30.81 -19.15 -6.86
N PRO A 376 31.04 -20.47 -6.98
CA PRO A 376 32.39 -21.02 -7.05
C PRO A 376 33.06 -20.66 -8.39
N PRO A 377 34.41 -20.69 -8.48
CA PRO A 377 35.15 -20.24 -9.67
C PRO A 377 34.84 -21.00 -10.97
N HIS A 378 34.27 -22.20 -10.88
CA HIS A 378 33.92 -23.02 -12.04
C HIS A 378 32.51 -22.71 -12.58
N ILE A 379 31.69 -21.93 -11.85
CA ILE A 379 30.42 -21.39 -12.32
C ILE A 379 30.65 -19.95 -12.79
N ASP A 380 30.25 -19.65 -14.02
CA ASP A 380 30.32 -18.29 -14.55
C ASP A 380 29.28 -17.40 -13.84
N ALA A 381 29.74 -16.60 -12.88
CA ALA A 381 28.91 -15.67 -12.12
C ALA A 381 28.22 -14.62 -13.01
N HIS A 382 28.80 -14.27 -14.17
CA HIS A 382 28.18 -13.34 -15.10
C HIS A 382 26.99 -13.98 -15.81
N LEU A 383 27.14 -15.21 -16.30
CA LEU A 383 26.06 -15.95 -16.96
C LEU A 383 24.95 -16.33 -15.98
N LEU A 384 25.29 -16.79 -14.77
CA LEU A 384 24.32 -17.07 -13.72
C LEU A 384 23.56 -15.80 -13.31
N GLY A 385 24.28 -14.69 -13.12
CA GLY A 385 23.68 -13.39 -12.84
C GLY A 385 22.74 -12.89 -13.93
N LEU A 386 23.10 -13.09 -15.21
CA LEU A 386 22.25 -12.76 -16.35
C LEU A 386 20.99 -13.64 -16.36
N TYR A 387 21.14 -14.95 -16.22
CA TYR A 387 20.05 -15.91 -16.19
C TYR A 387 19.03 -15.59 -15.09
N LEU A 388 19.49 -15.43 -13.85
CA LEU A 388 18.60 -15.12 -12.72
C LEU A 388 17.95 -13.74 -12.86
N SER A 389 18.65 -12.76 -13.42
CA SER A 389 18.09 -11.42 -13.68
C SER A 389 16.99 -11.45 -14.73
N ASP A 390 17.15 -12.23 -15.81
CA ASP A 390 16.15 -12.39 -16.85
C ASP A 390 14.91 -13.11 -16.30
N HIS A 391 15.11 -14.15 -15.50
CA HIS A 391 14.00 -14.84 -14.82
C HIS A 391 13.29 -13.95 -13.78
N LEU A 392 14.02 -13.13 -13.02
CA LEU A 392 13.41 -12.18 -12.09
C LEU A 392 12.57 -11.13 -12.83
N THR A 393 13.03 -10.69 -14.00
CA THR A 393 12.28 -9.78 -14.87
C THR A 393 10.98 -10.43 -15.34
N GLY A 394 11.05 -11.67 -15.84
CA GLY A 394 9.88 -12.45 -16.24
C GLY A 394 8.90 -12.69 -15.08
N ALA A 395 9.41 -13.10 -13.92
CA ALA A 395 8.63 -13.33 -12.70
C ALA A 395 7.95 -12.06 -12.19
N THR A 396 8.60 -10.90 -12.33
CA THR A 396 8.01 -9.59 -11.99
C THR A 396 6.84 -9.27 -12.92
N GLY A 397 7.02 -9.41 -14.24
CA GLY A 397 5.94 -9.22 -15.22
C GLY A 397 4.76 -10.19 -15.01
N GLY A 398 5.06 -11.46 -14.71
CA GLY A 398 4.07 -12.49 -14.40
C GLY A 398 3.29 -12.21 -13.10
N SER A 399 4.00 -11.87 -12.03
CA SER A 399 3.42 -11.48 -10.73
C SER A 399 2.49 -10.29 -10.87
N ASP A 400 2.93 -9.21 -11.52
CA ASP A 400 2.12 -8.02 -11.74
C ASP A 400 0.86 -8.34 -12.56
N ARG A 401 0.97 -9.24 -13.54
CA ARG A 401 -0.14 -9.66 -14.39
C ARG A 401 -1.19 -10.45 -13.62
N ILE A 402 -0.80 -11.52 -12.92
CA ILE A 402 -1.75 -12.34 -12.18
C ILE A 402 -2.42 -11.54 -11.06
N GLN A 403 -1.71 -10.62 -10.41
CA GLN A 403 -2.29 -9.71 -9.43
C GLN A 403 -3.33 -8.77 -10.04
N ARG A 404 -3.10 -8.26 -11.26
CA ARG A 404 -4.10 -7.45 -11.98
C ARG A 404 -5.32 -8.29 -12.33
N MET A 405 -5.14 -9.52 -12.78
CA MET A 405 -6.24 -10.44 -13.08
C MET A 405 -7.07 -10.72 -11.83
N ALA A 406 -6.41 -11.05 -10.70
CA ALA A 406 -7.09 -11.29 -9.43
C ALA A 406 -7.93 -10.08 -8.98
N ARG A 407 -7.41 -8.85 -9.17
CA ARG A 407 -8.17 -7.62 -8.90
C ARG A 407 -9.33 -7.41 -9.86
N ALA A 408 -9.11 -7.62 -11.15
CA ALA A 408 -10.10 -7.39 -12.20
C ALA A 408 -11.27 -8.37 -12.14
N TYR A 409 -11.03 -9.59 -11.69
CA TYR A 409 -11.98 -10.70 -11.67
C TYR A 409 -12.37 -11.12 -10.24
N ALA A 410 -12.14 -10.26 -9.25
CA ALA A 410 -12.38 -10.56 -7.84
C ALA A 410 -13.83 -11.01 -7.55
N ASP A 411 -14.80 -10.41 -8.23
CA ASP A 411 -16.24 -10.68 -8.05
C ASP A 411 -16.80 -11.73 -9.02
N THR A 412 -15.92 -12.50 -9.68
CA THR A 412 -16.29 -13.60 -10.60
C THR A 412 -15.96 -14.96 -9.99
N ALA A 413 -16.43 -16.04 -10.62
CA ALA A 413 -16.07 -17.40 -10.22
C ALA A 413 -14.55 -17.68 -10.27
N MET A 414 -13.79 -16.90 -11.05
CA MET A 414 -12.32 -17.01 -11.14
C MET A 414 -11.58 -16.35 -9.96
N GLY A 415 -12.22 -15.40 -9.27
CA GLY A 415 -11.59 -14.49 -8.32
C GLY A 415 -10.80 -15.18 -7.21
N PRO A 416 -11.38 -16.16 -6.49
CA PRO A 416 -10.69 -16.86 -5.40
C PRO A 416 -9.43 -17.60 -5.86
N GLU A 417 -9.49 -18.31 -6.99
CA GLU A 417 -8.36 -19.09 -7.51
C GLU A 417 -7.27 -18.17 -8.08
N LEU A 418 -7.65 -17.09 -8.76
CA LEU A 418 -6.71 -16.07 -9.25
C LEU A 418 -6.00 -15.35 -8.09
N ALA A 419 -6.70 -15.06 -6.99
CA ALA A 419 -6.10 -14.45 -5.81
C ALA A 419 -5.07 -15.38 -5.15
N ALA A 420 -5.41 -16.66 -4.97
CA ALA A 420 -4.48 -17.64 -4.43
C ALA A 420 -3.25 -17.85 -5.32
N LEU A 421 -3.43 -17.97 -6.65
CA LEU A 421 -2.32 -18.03 -7.61
C LEU A 421 -1.47 -16.77 -7.57
N ALA A 422 -2.07 -15.59 -7.41
CA ALA A 422 -1.33 -14.33 -7.31
C ALA A 422 -0.43 -14.30 -6.07
N ASP A 423 -0.93 -14.73 -4.92
CA ASP A 423 -0.12 -14.81 -3.69
C ASP A 423 1.03 -15.81 -3.83
N GLU A 424 0.77 -16.99 -4.39
CA GLU A 424 1.78 -18.06 -4.57
C GLU A 424 2.87 -17.68 -5.59
N ILE A 425 2.50 -17.07 -6.71
CA ILE A 425 3.46 -16.59 -7.73
C ILE A 425 4.26 -15.40 -7.21
N THR A 426 3.64 -14.51 -6.42
CA THR A 426 4.36 -13.41 -5.76
C THR A 426 5.42 -13.95 -4.79
N ALA A 427 5.06 -14.97 -3.99
CA ALA A 427 6.01 -15.62 -3.08
C ALA A 427 7.17 -16.29 -3.83
N ALA A 428 6.93 -16.92 -4.98
CA ALA A 428 7.99 -17.50 -5.80
C ALA A 428 8.95 -16.45 -6.36
N ARG A 429 8.43 -15.29 -6.81
CA ARG A 429 9.26 -14.14 -7.23
C ARG A 429 10.14 -13.63 -6.07
N GLU A 430 9.58 -13.55 -4.87
CA GLU A 430 10.32 -13.11 -3.67
C GLU A 430 11.43 -14.09 -3.29
N ALA A 431 11.18 -15.40 -3.43
CA ALA A 431 12.20 -16.41 -3.22
C ALA A 431 13.39 -16.24 -4.19
N LEU A 432 13.10 -16.00 -5.48
CA LEU A 432 14.13 -15.76 -6.49
C LEU A 432 14.97 -14.52 -6.18
N HIS A 433 14.32 -13.44 -5.73
CA HIS A 433 15.01 -12.23 -5.31
C HIS A 433 15.96 -12.51 -4.13
N ALA A 434 15.50 -13.25 -3.13
CA ALA A 434 16.32 -13.62 -1.97
C ALA A 434 17.54 -14.49 -2.35
N ILE A 435 17.41 -15.37 -3.33
CA ILE A 435 18.52 -16.19 -3.85
C ILE A 435 19.56 -15.33 -4.57
N ILE A 436 19.13 -14.40 -5.41
CA ILE A 436 20.03 -13.46 -6.10
C ILE A 436 20.82 -12.63 -5.08
N ASP A 437 20.15 -12.16 -4.03
CA ASP A 437 20.79 -11.42 -2.94
C ASP A 437 21.77 -12.29 -2.15
N ALA A 438 21.42 -13.55 -1.86
CA ALA A 438 22.28 -14.49 -1.13
C ALA A 438 23.57 -14.84 -1.89
N LEU A 439 23.54 -14.83 -3.22
CA LEU A 439 24.69 -15.11 -4.09
C LEU A 439 25.55 -13.88 -4.41
N ASP A 440 25.23 -12.70 -3.86
CA ASP A 440 25.89 -11.40 -4.13
C ASP A 440 26.01 -11.08 -5.63
N LEU A 441 25.00 -11.49 -6.41
CA LEU A 441 25.00 -11.28 -7.86
C LEU A 441 24.55 -9.85 -8.19
N ARG A 442 25.48 -9.02 -8.69
CA ARG A 442 25.22 -7.63 -9.09
C ARG A 442 24.13 -7.53 -10.14
N GLN A 443 22.96 -6.99 -9.75
CA GLN A 443 21.90 -6.63 -10.69
C GLN A 443 22.33 -5.43 -11.55
N ARG A 444 22.35 -5.59 -12.88
CA ARG A 444 22.61 -4.49 -13.82
C ARG A 444 21.28 -3.95 -14.36
N PRO A 445 20.86 -2.72 -14.00
CA PRO A 445 19.50 -2.22 -14.24
C PRO A 445 19.15 -1.95 -15.71
N TYR A 446 20.14 -1.96 -16.63
CA TYR A 446 19.97 -1.43 -17.99
C TYR A 446 19.32 -2.36 -19.03
N ARG A 447 18.87 -3.56 -18.67
CA ARG A 447 18.16 -4.48 -19.60
C ARG A 447 16.72 -4.79 -19.24
N GLN A 448 16.30 -4.59 -17.99
CA GLN A 448 14.89 -4.76 -17.58
C GLN A 448 13.94 -3.84 -18.36
N ALA A 449 14.42 -2.67 -18.77
CA ALA A 449 13.68 -1.73 -19.61
C ALA A 449 13.44 -2.24 -21.06
N ALA A 450 14.34 -3.05 -21.62
CA ALA A 450 14.21 -3.52 -23.01
C ALA A 450 13.17 -4.65 -23.16
N ALA A 451 13.11 -5.57 -22.19
CA ALA A 451 12.06 -6.59 -22.10
C ALA A 451 10.68 -5.97 -21.78
N TRP A 452 10.66 -4.92 -20.95
CA TRP A 452 9.47 -4.11 -20.65
C TRP A 452 8.89 -3.42 -21.91
N VAL A 453 9.75 -2.93 -22.82
CA VAL A 453 9.31 -2.37 -24.11
C VAL A 453 8.72 -3.46 -25.01
N ALA A 454 9.27 -4.67 -25.02
CA ALA A 454 8.74 -5.77 -25.83
C ALA A 454 7.33 -6.23 -25.36
N GLU A 455 7.10 -6.32 -24.05
CA GLU A 455 5.77 -6.63 -23.48
C GLU A 455 4.73 -5.53 -23.81
N ARG A 456 5.18 -4.28 -23.91
CA ARG A 456 4.33 -3.13 -24.26
C ARG A 456 4.12 -2.98 -25.77
N ALA A 457 5.07 -3.39 -26.60
CA ALA A 457 4.94 -3.44 -28.05
C ALA A 457 3.92 -4.49 -28.52
N GLY A 458 3.75 -5.58 -27.77
CA GLY A 458 2.65 -6.54 -27.98
C GLY A 458 1.25 -5.92 -27.85
N ARG A 459 1.11 -4.77 -27.15
CA ARG A 459 -0.16 -4.04 -26.99
C ARG A 459 -0.49 -3.07 -28.13
N LEU A 460 0.43 -2.84 -29.06
CA LEU A 460 0.21 -1.95 -30.22
C LEU A 460 -0.46 -2.66 -31.40
N LYS A 461 -0.67 -3.97 -31.31
CA LYS A 461 -1.52 -4.73 -32.24
C LYS A 461 -2.62 -5.40 -31.43
N LEU A 462 -3.73 -4.69 -31.13
CA LEU A 462 -5.07 -5.26 -30.95
C LEU A 462 -6.12 -4.14 -30.73
N ASN A 463 -6.78 -3.79 -31.85
CA ASN A 463 -8.14 -3.27 -32.05
C ASN A 463 -8.67 -2.11 -31.19
N GLY A 464 -8.76 -0.93 -31.82
CA GLY A 464 -9.30 0.31 -31.27
C GLY A 464 -10.81 0.32 -30.99
N ARG A 465 -11.20 -0.05 -29.78
CA ARG A 465 -12.44 0.39 -29.12
C ARG A 465 -12.13 0.74 -27.66
N VAL A 466 -12.23 2.02 -27.32
CA VAL A 466 -11.71 2.63 -26.08
C VAL A 466 -12.70 2.55 -24.90
N LEU A 467 -13.81 1.81 -24.98
CA LEU A 467 -14.85 1.84 -23.94
C LEU A 467 -15.38 0.48 -23.46
N THR A 468 -14.88 -0.65 -23.97
CA THR A 468 -15.20 -2.00 -23.43
C THR A 468 -13.98 -2.90 -23.51
N ARG A 469 -13.63 -3.59 -22.40
CA ARG A 469 -12.54 -4.59 -22.43
C ARG A 469 -12.94 -5.74 -23.33
N SER A 470 -12.04 -6.14 -24.23
CA SER A 470 -12.27 -7.26 -25.14
C SER A 470 -12.46 -8.57 -24.34
N PRO A 471 -13.47 -9.40 -24.67
CA PRO A 471 -13.65 -10.74 -24.09
C PRO A 471 -12.42 -11.65 -24.26
N LEU A 472 -11.53 -11.33 -25.20
CA LEU A 472 -10.27 -12.05 -25.44
C LEU A 472 -9.17 -11.77 -24.41
N SER A 473 -9.27 -10.68 -23.65
CA SER A 473 -8.23 -10.24 -22.72
C SER A 473 -7.87 -11.29 -21.66
N PRO A 474 -8.84 -11.89 -20.92
CA PRO A 474 -8.51 -12.91 -19.92
C PRO A 474 -7.92 -14.18 -20.53
N LEU A 475 -8.33 -14.55 -21.76
CA LEU A 475 -7.83 -15.73 -22.45
C LEU A 475 -6.33 -15.59 -22.74
N LEU A 476 -5.94 -14.50 -23.39
CA LEU A 476 -4.54 -14.20 -23.72
C LEU A 476 -3.68 -14.01 -22.47
N GLU A 477 -4.24 -13.40 -21.42
CA GLU A 477 -3.53 -13.23 -20.17
C GLU A 477 -3.23 -14.58 -19.49
N LEU A 478 -4.18 -15.52 -19.50
CA LEU A 478 -3.98 -16.88 -18.99
C LEU A 478 -2.98 -17.69 -19.82
N GLU A 479 -2.99 -17.58 -21.15
CA GLU A 479 -2.00 -18.23 -22.01
C GLU A 479 -0.57 -17.76 -21.71
N ILE A 480 -0.40 -16.46 -21.48
CA ILE A 480 0.90 -15.89 -21.10
C ILE A 480 1.31 -16.35 -19.70
N MET A 481 0.38 -16.41 -18.75
CA MET A 481 0.68 -16.93 -17.40
C MET A 481 1.12 -18.40 -17.42
N ARG A 482 0.52 -19.23 -18.27
CA ARG A 482 0.93 -20.65 -18.44
C ARG A 482 2.36 -20.77 -18.94
N GLY A 483 2.77 -19.93 -19.89
CA GLY A 483 4.17 -19.85 -20.34
C GLY A 483 5.11 -19.39 -19.22
N ALA A 484 4.70 -18.38 -18.45
CA ALA A 484 5.50 -17.82 -17.37
C ALA A 484 5.77 -18.82 -16.23
N VAL A 485 4.76 -19.60 -15.80
CA VAL A 485 4.95 -20.59 -14.72
C VAL A 485 5.83 -21.76 -15.16
N ASN A 486 5.80 -22.15 -16.44
CA ASN A 486 6.70 -23.16 -16.98
C ASN A 486 8.16 -22.64 -16.99
N GLY A 487 8.37 -21.40 -17.39
CA GLY A 487 9.69 -20.77 -17.30
C GLY A 487 10.21 -20.66 -15.86
N GLN A 488 9.31 -20.48 -14.90
CA GLN A 488 9.66 -20.48 -13.47
C GLN A 488 10.02 -21.88 -12.94
N ALA A 489 9.34 -22.94 -13.38
CA ALA A 489 9.72 -24.31 -13.02
C ALA A 489 11.13 -24.65 -13.51
N GLY A 490 11.47 -24.33 -14.77
CA GLY A 490 12.80 -24.56 -15.32
C GLY A 490 13.92 -23.78 -14.61
N LEU A 491 13.62 -22.60 -14.07
CA LEU A 491 14.53 -21.86 -13.18
C LEU A 491 14.84 -22.66 -11.92
N TRP A 492 13.81 -23.20 -11.26
CA TRP A 492 14.00 -23.96 -10.03
C TRP A 492 14.72 -25.28 -10.27
N GLU A 493 14.45 -25.96 -11.39
CA GLU A 493 15.20 -27.15 -11.80
C GLU A 493 16.68 -26.84 -12.00
N THR A 494 17.00 -25.73 -12.70
CA THR A 494 18.38 -25.27 -12.90
C THR A 494 19.06 -24.95 -11.57
N LEU A 495 18.36 -24.29 -10.65
CA LEU A 495 18.89 -23.98 -9.33
C LEU A 495 19.01 -25.22 -8.44
N ALA A 496 18.15 -26.22 -8.56
CA ALA A 496 18.25 -27.49 -7.85
C ALA A 496 19.50 -28.28 -8.29
N GLU A 497 19.85 -28.21 -9.58
CA GLU A 497 21.06 -28.82 -10.12
C GLU A 497 22.33 -28.12 -9.62
N LEU A 498 22.32 -26.77 -9.59
CA LEU A 498 23.46 -25.97 -9.12
C LEU A 498 23.54 -25.83 -7.59
N ALA A 499 22.50 -26.22 -6.85
CA ALA A 499 22.40 -26.01 -5.41
C ALA A 499 23.61 -26.55 -4.60
N PRO A 500 24.14 -27.77 -4.87
CA PRO A 500 25.31 -28.27 -4.16
C PRO A 500 26.56 -27.40 -4.34
N ASP A 501 26.78 -26.88 -5.56
CA ASP A 501 27.94 -26.05 -5.89
C ASP A 501 27.80 -24.62 -5.36
N LEU A 502 26.56 -24.13 -5.26
CA LEU A 502 26.23 -22.79 -4.79
C LEU A 502 26.14 -22.68 -3.27
N GLY A 503 26.25 -23.79 -2.54
CA GLY A 503 26.05 -23.81 -1.08
C GLY A 503 24.61 -23.50 -0.69
N LEU A 504 23.64 -23.97 -1.48
CA LEU A 504 22.20 -23.78 -1.24
C LEU A 504 21.51 -25.15 -1.02
N PRO A 505 20.42 -25.21 -0.24
CA PRO A 505 19.74 -26.47 0.06
C PRO A 505 18.93 -26.97 -1.15
N ARG A 506 19.34 -28.09 -1.74
CA ARG A 506 18.70 -28.70 -2.92
C ARG A 506 17.23 -29.01 -2.69
N GLU A 507 16.89 -29.52 -1.50
CA GLU A 507 15.54 -29.91 -1.12
C GLU A 507 14.54 -28.75 -1.22
N ARG A 508 15.01 -27.52 -0.98
CA ARG A 508 14.17 -26.31 -1.11
C ARG A 508 13.84 -25.98 -2.55
N PHE A 509 14.75 -26.25 -3.49
CA PHE A 509 14.46 -26.06 -4.91
C PHE A 509 13.53 -27.15 -5.43
N ASP A 510 13.69 -28.40 -4.97
CA ASP A 510 12.78 -29.49 -5.29
C ASP A 510 11.34 -29.15 -4.82
N GLU A 511 11.16 -28.59 -3.62
CA GLU A 511 9.87 -28.07 -3.14
C GLU A 511 9.30 -26.95 -4.03
N LEU A 512 10.15 -26.04 -4.51
CA LEU A 512 9.74 -24.92 -5.38
C LEU A 512 9.38 -25.39 -6.81
N VAL A 513 10.03 -26.43 -7.32
CA VAL A 513 9.68 -27.13 -8.56
C VAL A 513 8.29 -27.73 -8.43
N GLU A 514 8.05 -28.54 -7.38
CA GLU A 514 6.75 -29.17 -7.13
C GLU A 514 5.62 -28.14 -7.02
N ARG A 515 5.84 -27.06 -6.26
CA ARG A 515 4.88 -25.95 -6.14
C ARG A 515 4.61 -25.26 -7.48
N SER A 516 5.63 -25.07 -8.30
CA SER A 516 5.47 -24.40 -9.60
C SER A 516 4.71 -25.29 -10.60
N HIS A 517 4.91 -26.61 -10.57
CA HIS A 517 4.10 -27.55 -11.34
C HIS A 517 2.63 -27.58 -10.89
N ALA A 518 2.35 -27.33 -9.60
CA ALA A 518 0.98 -27.24 -9.10
C ALA A 518 0.21 -26.03 -9.66
N PHE A 519 0.87 -25.02 -10.22
CA PHE A 519 0.19 -23.88 -10.87
C PHE A 519 -0.45 -24.26 -12.20
N SER A 520 0.20 -25.14 -12.98
CA SER A 520 -0.24 -25.55 -14.32
C SER A 520 -1.67 -26.11 -14.38
N PRO A 521 -2.10 -27.07 -13.54
CA PRO A 521 -3.47 -27.57 -13.57
C PRO A 521 -4.49 -26.51 -13.15
N ARG A 522 -4.11 -25.54 -12.31
CA ARG A 522 -4.98 -24.45 -11.85
C ARG A 522 -5.22 -23.42 -12.97
N LEU A 523 -4.14 -23.00 -13.62
CA LEU A 523 -4.19 -22.11 -14.78
C LEU A 523 -4.89 -22.76 -15.98
N GLU A 524 -4.74 -24.08 -16.18
CA GLU A 524 -5.50 -24.81 -17.20
C GLU A 524 -7.01 -24.78 -16.92
N ARG A 525 -7.45 -24.99 -15.67
CA ARG A 525 -8.88 -24.88 -15.31
C ARG A 525 -9.43 -23.48 -15.59
N LEU A 526 -8.74 -22.44 -15.13
CA LEU A 526 -9.13 -21.05 -15.40
C LEU A 526 -9.18 -20.76 -16.91
N HIS A 527 -8.20 -21.27 -17.65
CA HIS A 527 -8.15 -21.13 -19.10
C HIS A 527 -9.31 -21.85 -19.79
N GLN A 528 -9.68 -23.06 -19.34
CA GLN A 528 -10.83 -23.80 -19.87
C GLN A 528 -12.15 -23.07 -19.63
N MET A 529 -12.33 -22.48 -18.44
CA MET A 529 -13.49 -21.66 -18.10
C MET A 529 -13.62 -20.46 -19.06
N VAL A 530 -12.54 -19.72 -19.28
CA VAL A 530 -12.56 -18.54 -20.15
C VAL A 530 -12.68 -18.90 -21.64
N ARG A 531 -12.03 -19.98 -22.09
CA ARG A 531 -12.03 -20.40 -23.52
C ARG A 531 -13.44 -20.72 -24.03
N GLY A 532 -14.33 -21.21 -23.18
CA GLY A 532 -15.72 -21.51 -23.55
C GLY A 532 -16.59 -20.27 -23.80
N GLU A 533 -16.19 -19.12 -23.27
CA GLU A 533 -17.00 -17.90 -23.20
C GLU A 533 -16.41 -16.76 -24.06
N ALA A 534 -15.07 -16.64 -24.12
CA ALA A 534 -14.35 -15.51 -24.71
C ALA A 534 -14.58 -15.28 -26.22
N LEU A 535 -15.05 -16.31 -26.96
CA LEU A 535 -15.30 -16.26 -28.40
C LEU A 535 -16.80 -16.27 -28.76
N ARG A 536 -17.70 -16.22 -27.77
CA ARG A 536 -19.16 -16.28 -27.98
C ARG A 536 -19.81 -14.92 -27.75
N THR A 537 -20.74 -14.54 -28.62
CA THR A 537 -21.45 -13.26 -28.54
C THR A 537 -22.43 -13.23 -27.35
N GLY A 538 -22.33 -12.21 -26.48
CA GLY A 538 -23.28 -11.98 -25.39
C GLY A 538 -23.04 -12.73 -24.07
N ALA A 539 -21.91 -13.46 -23.94
CA ALA A 539 -21.52 -14.11 -22.69
C ALA A 539 -20.65 -13.17 -21.82
N GLU A 540 -21.00 -13.02 -20.54
CA GLU A 540 -20.10 -12.42 -19.55
C GLU A 540 -19.06 -13.46 -19.12
N VAL A 541 -17.78 -13.11 -19.23
CA VAL A 541 -16.67 -14.02 -18.88
C VAL A 541 -16.64 -14.23 -17.36
N GLY A 542 -16.83 -15.45 -16.89
CA GLY A 542 -16.80 -15.82 -15.47
C GLY A 542 -18.14 -15.70 -14.73
N ALA A 543 -19.27 -15.59 -15.46
CA ALA A 543 -20.61 -15.37 -14.92
C ALA A 543 -21.36 -16.65 -14.47
N GLN A 544 -20.72 -17.82 -14.45
CA GLN A 544 -21.37 -19.03 -13.92
C GLN A 544 -21.64 -18.87 -12.42
N GLN A 545 -22.94 -18.84 -12.09
CA GLN A 545 -23.51 -18.67 -10.76
C GLN A 545 -22.85 -19.61 -9.74
N LEU A 546 -22.34 -19.04 -8.65
CA LEU A 546 -22.14 -19.76 -7.40
C LEU A 546 -23.54 -20.16 -6.90
N ALA A 547 -23.92 -21.41 -7.16
CA ALA A 547 -25.09 -22.05 -6.57
C ALA A 547 -24.86 -22.36 -5.09
#